data_AF-A0A3M6QZ77-F1
#
_entry.id   AF-A0A3M6QZ77-F1
#
_cell.length_a   1.000
_cell.length_b   1.000
_cell.length_c   1.000
_cell.angle_alpha   90.00
_cell.angle_beta   90.00
_cell.angle_gamma   90.00
#
_symmetry.space_group_name_H-M   'P 1'
#
loop_
_entity.id
_entity.type
_entity.pdbx_description
1 polymer ?
#
loop_
_entity_poly.entity_id
_entity_poly.type
_entity_poly.pdbx_seq_one_letter_code
_entity_poly.pdbx_strand_id
1 'polypeptide(L)'
;MPIETRIERDLKRRTLTALSVYVLDEKNRELHIRTAKHGPELVTTARVVTVDGAFVTFEVYGDFSKNLVRTLDRCTEKNVRAQHERVLARLDDLVRKVQAFYAAKNARS
;
A
#
# COMPACT_ATOMS: atom_id res chain seq x y z
N MET A 1 5.94 11.40 -10.26
CA MET A 1 5.16 11.95 -9.13
C MET A 1 5.85 11.55 -7.83
N PRO A 2 5.79 12.35 -6.76
CA PRO A 2 6.51 12.04 -5.53
C PRO A 2 5.92 10.81 -4.86
N ILE A 3 6.79 9.85 -4.53
CA ILE A 3 6.48 8.75 -3.62
C ILE A 3 7.12 9.14 -2.31
N GLU A 4 6.32 9.28 -1.26
CA GLU A 4 6.88 9.42 0.07
C GLU A 4 6.92 8.05 0.72
N THR A 5 8.13 7.54 0.99
CA THR A 5 8.34 6.30 1.73
C THR A 5 8.75 6.60 3.15
N ARG A 6 7.98 6.10 4.12
CA ARG A 6 8.27 6.18 5.55
C ARG A 6 8.42 4.77 6.12
N ILE A 7 9.42 4.57 6.96
CA ILE A 7 9.59 3.33 7.74
C ILE A 7 9.44 3.68 9.21
N GLU A 8 8.42 3.11 9.84
CA GLU A 8 8.08 3.36 11.23
C GLU A 8 8.33 2.12 12.08
N ARG A 9 8.88 2.35 13.27
CA ARG A 9 9.12 1.32 14.27
C ARG A 9 8.12 1.46 15.41
N ASP A 10 7.25 0.48 15.56
CA ASP A 10 6.41 0.36 16.74
C ASP A 10 7.21 -0.32 17.85
N LEU A 11 7.62 0.46 18.85
CA LEU A 11 8.39 -0.02 19.99
C LEU A 11 7.58 -0.94 20.91
N LYS A 12 6.25 -0.73 21.01
CA LYS A 12 5.37 -1.55 21.87
C LYS A 12 5.16 -2.93 21.28
N ARG A 13 4.91 -3.00 19.97
CA ARG A 13 4.70 -4.27 19.25
C ARG A 13 6.01 -4.88 18.75
N ARG A 14 7.13 -4.16 18.86
CA ARG A 14 8.45 -4.52 18.31
C ARG A 14 8.35 -4.88 16.82
N THR A 15 7.52 -4.14 16.08
CA THR A 15 7.28 -4.35 14.65
C THR A 15 7.75 -3.17 13.83
N LEU A 16 8.11 -3.44 12.59
CA LEU A 16 8.46 -2.43 11.59
C LEU A 16 7.39 -2.41 10.50
N THR A 17 7.02 -1.20 10.09
CA THR A 17 6.09 -0.96 8.99
C THR A 17 6.78 -0.04 7.99
N ALA A 18 6.79 -0.42 6.72
CA ALA A 18 7.09 0.50 5.63
C ALA A 18 5.77 0.92 4.97
N LEU A 19 5.61 2.21 4.73
CA LEU A 19 4.48 2.80 4.01
C LEU A 19 5.02 3.69 2.90
N SER A 20 4.56 3.46 1.69
CA SER A 20 4.73 4.38 0.58
C SER A 20 3.39 4.90 0.12
N VAL A 21 3.30 6.21 -0.08
CA VAL A 21 2.09 6.88 -0.56
C VAL A 21 2.34 7.38 -1.98
N TYR A 22 1.40 7.08 -2.87
CA TYR A 22 1.40 7.55 -4.25
C TYR A 22 0.06 8.25 -4.54
N VAL A 23 0.11 9.54 -4.86
CA VAL A 23 -1.09 10.32 -5.22
C VAL A 23 -1.56 9.88 -6.61
N LEU A 24 -2.82 9.43 -6.72
CA LEU A 24 -3.37 8.88 -7.96
C LEU A 24 -3.96 9.94 -8.88
N ASP A 25 -4.70 10.90 -8.30
CA ASP A 25 -5.42 11.93 -9.04
C ASP A 25 -5.82 13.13 -8.17
N GLU A 26 -6.52 14.08 -8.79
CA GLU A 26 -7.05 15.30 -8.16
C GLU A 26 -8.27 15.05 -7.26
N LYS A 27 -8.80 13.82 -7.19
CA LYS A 27 -9.94 13.46 -6.32
C LYS A 27 -9.49 13.05 -4.91
N ASN A 28 -8.31 13.50 -4.50
CA ASN A 28 -7.66 13.14 -3.25
C ASN A 28 -7.55 11.62 -3.01
N ARG A 29 -7.37 10.84 -4.09
CA ARG A 29 -7.15 9.40 -3.97
C ARG A 29 -5.66 9.10 -3.89
N GLU A 30 -5.29 8.27 -2.94
CA GLU A 30 -3.93 7.84 -2.72
C GLU A 30 -3.83 6.32 -2.75
N LEU A 31 -2.79 5.81 -3.41
CA LEU A 31 -2.38 4.42 -3.33
C LEU A 31 -1.37 4.26 -2.20
N HIS A 32 -1.78 3.56 -1.16
CA HIS A 32 -0.95 3.19 -0.02
C HIS A 32 -0.39 1.80 -0.24
N ILE A 33 0.93 1.71 -0.34
CA ILE A 33 1.68 0.46 -0.36
C ILE A 33 2.25 0.27 1.03
N ARG A 34 1.84 -0.78 1.73
CA ARG A 34 2.22 -1.02 3.12
C ARG A 34 2.85 -2.39 3.27
N THR A 35 4.04 -2.45 3.85
CA THR A 35 4.71 -3.69 4.25
C THR A 35 4.75 -3.77 5.77
N ALA A 36 4.09 -4.76 6.35
CA ALA A 36 3.98 -4.91 7.80
C ALA A 36 3.87 -6.37 8.22
N LYS A 37 4.24 -6.64 9.48
CA LYS A 37 4.06 -7.96 10.08
C LYS A 37 2.57 -8.29 10.23
N HIS A 38 2.18 -9.49 9.83
CA HIS A 38 0.84 -10.04 10.02
C HIS A 38 0.96 -11.49 10.52
N GLY A 39 0.75 -11.70 11.82
CA GLY A 39 1.04 -12.98 12.46
C GLY A 39 2.54 -13.32 12.35
N PRO A 40 2.92 -14.53 11.88
CA PRO A 40 4.31 -14.89 11.66
C PRO A 40 4.90 -14.32 10.36
N GLU A 41 4.07 -13.78 9.47
CA GLU A 41 4.48 -13.38 8.13
C GLU A 41 4.77 -11.88 8.00
N LEU A 42 5.51 -11.54 6.95
CA LEU A 42 5.63 -10.19 6.43
C LEU A 42 4.77 -10.04 5.18
N VAL A 43 3.82 -9.11 5.22
CA VAL A 43 2.83 -8.92 4.15
C VAL A 43 2.98 -7.52 3.57
N THR A 44 3.02 -7.44 2.24
CA THR A 44 2.90 -6.19 1.50
C THR A 44 1.53 -6.09 0.85
N THR A 45 0.81 -5.03 1.16
CA THR A 45 -0.54 -4.75 0.67
C THR A 45 -0.56 -3.43 -0.09
N ALA A 46 -1.33 -3.37 -1.17
CA ALA A 46 -1.65 -2.14 -1.87
C ALA A 46 -3.15 -1.84 -1.67
N ARG A 47 -3.45 -0.64 -1.21
CA ARG A 47 -4.82 -0.18 -1.01
C ARG A 47 -4.97 1.24 -1.51
N VAL A 48 -6.07 1.52 -2.21
CA VAL A 48 -6.48 2.88 -2.52
C VAL A 48 -7.36 3.41 -1.40
N VAL A 49 -7.08 4.64 -0.99
CA VAL A 49 -7.82 5.38 0.02
C VAL A 49 -8.17 6.76 -0.52
N THR A 50 -9.21 7.36 0.03
CA THR A 50 -9.55 8.76 -0.20
C THR A 50 -9.14 9.56 1.03
N VAL A 51 -8.41 10.65 0.80
CA VAL A 51 -7.92 11.53 1.86
C VAL A 51 -8.73 12.83 1.86
N ASP A 52 -9.26 13.20 3.01
CA ASP A 52 -9.95 14.48 3.21
C ASP A 52 -9.40 15.15 4.47
N GLY A 53 -8.42 16.04 4.29
CA GLY A 53 -7.66 16.63 5.38
C GLY A 53 -6.97 15.56 6.24
N ALA A 54 -7.38 15.44 7.50
CA ALA A 54 -6.84 14.46 8.45
C ALA A 54 -7.55 13.09 8.39
N PHE A 55 -8.61 12.96 7.59
CA PHE A 55 -9.41 11.75 7.49
C PHE A 55 -8.97 10.89 6.32
N VAL A 56 -8.78 9.60 6.57
CA VAL A 56 -8.50 8.59 5.54
C VAL A 56 -9.69 7.64 5.50
N THR A 57 -10.37 7.57 4.36
CA THR A 57 -11.54 6.72 4.15
C THR A 57 -11.31 5.73 3.01
N PHE A 58 -12.01 4.60 3.05
CA PHE A 58 -12.01 3.62 1.96
C PHE A 58 -13.35 2.89 1.91
N GLU A 59 -13.81 2.58 0.71
CA GLU A 59 -15.01 1.80 0.48
C GLU A 59 -14.67 0.30 0.52
N VAL A 60 -15.21 -0.40 1.52
CA VAL A 60 -15.02 -1.86 1.64
C VAL A 60 -15.63 -2.55 0.42
N TYR A 61 -14.83 -3.37 -0.28
CA TYR A 61 -15.18 -4.02 -1.56
C TYR A 61 -15.41 -3.08 -2.76
N GLY A 62 -15.48 -1.76 -2.54
CA GLY A 62 -15.59 -0.76 -3.60
C GLY A 62 -14.26 -0.18 -4.06
N ASP A 63 -13.25 -0.15 -3.18
CA ASP A 63 -11.93 0.37 -3.50
C ASP A 63 -10.89 -0.73 -3.75
N PHE A 64 -9.87 -0.38 -4.54
CA PHE A 64 -8.80 -1.30 -4.87
C PHE A 64 -8.03 -1.69 -3.60
N SER A 65 -8.01 -2.99 -3.28
CA SER A 65 -7.23 -3.54 -2.16
C SER A 65 -6.69 -4.92 -2.54
N LYS A 66 -5.37 -5.09 -2.52
CA LYS A 66 -4.71 -6.36 -2.85
C LYS A 66 -3.52 -6.68 -1.94
N ASN A 67 -3.38 -7.95 -1.60
CA ASN A 67 -2.14 -8.50 -1.07
C ASN A 67 -1.18 -8.76 -2.25
N LEU A 68 0.01 -8.18 -2.20
CA LEU A 68 0.99 -8.25 -3.29
C LEU A 68 2.04 -9.33 -3.02
N VAL A 69 2.56 -9.39 -1.80
CA VAL A 69 3.61 -10.34 -1.39
C VAL A 69 3.37 -10.78 0.04
N ARG A 70 3.56 -12.06 0.32
CA ARG A 70 3.59 -12.65 1.66
C ARG A 70 4.82 -13.52 1.80
N THR A 71 5.59 -13.34 2.88
CA THR A 71 6.75 -14.18 3.19
C THR A 71 6.79 -14.55 4.66
N LEU A 72 7.50 -15.65 4.99
CA LEU A 72 7.78 -16.07 6.37
C LEU A 72 9.10 -15.46 6.90
N ASP A 73 9.48 -14.28 6.40
CA ASP A 73 10.69 -13.60 6.82
C ASP A 73 10.53 -12.93 8.19
N ARG A 74 11.59 -12.94 8.99
CA ARG A 74 11.62 -12.16 10.23
C ARG A 74 11.40 -10.68 9.92
N CYS A 75 10.54 -10.03 10.70
CA CYS A 75 10.31 -8.58 10.64
C CYS A 75 11.52 -7.80 11.18
N THR A 76 12.53 -7.65 10.33
CA THR A 76 13.72 -6.79 10.53
C THR A 76 13.68 -5.65 9.52
N GLU A 77 14.37 -4.54 9.78
CA GLU A 77 14.37 -3.40 8.86
C GLU A 77 14.87 -3.79 7.47
N LYS A 78 15.93 -4.60 7.41
CA LYS A 78 16.48 -5.15 6.17
C LYS A 78 15.41 -5.90 5.36
N ASN A 79 14.67 -6.81 5.98
CA ASN A 79 13.66 -7.61 5.28
C ASN A 79 12.44 -6.78 4.89
N VAL A 80 11.98 -5.90 5.77
CA VAL A 80 10.87 -4.97 5.50
C VAL A 80 11.21 -4.09 4.31
N ARG A 81 12.37 -3.43 4.33
CA ARG A 81 12.86 -2.57 3.25
C ARG A 81 13.00 -3.34 1.94
N ALA A 82 13.70 -4.47 1.95
CA ALA A 82 13.93 -5.26 0.74
C ALA A 82 12.61 -5.76 0.11
N GLN A 83 11.66 -6.24 0.91
CA GLN A 83 10.36 -6.65 0.39
C GLN A 83 9.56 -5.46 -0.15
N HIS A 84 9.61 -4.32 0.54
CA HIS A 84 8.93 -3.10 0.12
C HIS A 84 9.47 -2.57 -1.21
N GLU A 85 10.79 -2.44 -1.33
CA GLU A 85 11.48 -1.97 -2.54
C GLU A 85 11.21 -2.87 -3.75
N ARG A 86 11.16 -4.20 -3.57
CA ARG A 86 10.77 -5.13 -4.64
C ARG A 86 9.38 -4.85 -5.20
N VAL A 87 8.45 -4.42 -4.35
CA VAL A 87 7.09 -4.06 -4.77
C VAL A 87 7.10 -2.67 -5.43
N LEU A 88 7.83 -1.70 -4.89
CA LEU A 88 7.97 -0.37 -5.48
C LEU A 88 8.61 -0.40 -6.87
N ALA A 89 9.53 -1.33 -7.12
CA ALA A 89 10.11 -1.57 -8.45
C ALA A 89 9.04 -1.97 -9.50
N ARG A 90 7.83 -2.35 -9.07
CA ARG A 90 6.69 -2.69 -9.93
C ARG A 90 5.55 -1.70 -9.80
N LEU A 91 5.83 -0.48 -9.32
CA LEU A 91 4.81 0.52 -9.08
C LEU A 91 4.01 0.87 -10.33
N ASP A 92 4.66 1.03 -11.48
CA ASP A 92 3.97 1.39 -12.73
C ASP A 92 2.92 0.35 -13.13
N ASP A 93 3.24 -0.94 -12.98
CA ASP A 93 2.29 -2.03 -13.21
C ASP A 93 1.13 -2.00 -12.21
N LEU A 94 1.41 -1.67 -10.95
CA LEU A 94 0.40 -1.53 -9.92
C LEU A 94 -0.54 -0.35 -10.20
N VAL A 95 -0.01 0.80 -10.62
CA VAL A 95 -0.79 1.97 -11.00
C VAL A 95 -1.70 1.65 -12.19
N ARG A 96 -1.19 0.96 -13.22
CA ARG A 96 -2.02 0.50 -14.35
C ARG A 96 -3.17 -0.41 -13.91
N LYS A 97 -2.92 -1.32 -12.96
CA LYS A 97 -3.97 -2.19 -12.39
C LYS A 97 -5.03 -1.41 -11.61
N VAL A 98 -4.61 -0.38 -10.86
CA VAL A 98 -5.52 0.52 -10.15
C VAL A 98 -6.39 1.30 -11.14
N GLN A 99 -5.78 1.88 -12.18
CA GLN A 99 -6.49 2.61 -13.23
C GLN A 99 -7.51 1.72 -13.95
N ALA A 100 -7.12 0.50 -14.32
CA ALA A 100 -8.02 -0.48 -14.93
C ALA A 100 -9.20 -0.85 -14.01
N PHE A 101 -8.95 -0.99 -12.71
CA PHE A 101 -10.00 -1.27 -11.73
C PHE A 101 -11.05 -0.14 -11.68
N TYR A 102 -10.61 1.11 -11.57
CA TYR A 102 -11.54 2.24 -11.51
C TYR A 102 -12.21 2.55 -12.85
N ALA A 103 -11.54 2.30 -13.98
CA ALA A 103 -12.18 2.38 -15.30
C ALA A 103 -13.35 1.37 -15.40
N ALA A 104 -13.15 0.13 -14.96
CA ALA A 104 -14.21 -0.88 -14.93
C ALA A 104 -15.33 -0.58 -13.94
N LYS A 105 -15.00 0.01 -12.77
CA LYS A 105 -15.99 0.45 -11.78
C LYS A 105 -16.89 1.55 -12.36
N ASN A 106 -16.30 2.58 -12.95
CA ASN A 106 -17.02 3.70 -13.54
C ASN A 106 -17.89 3.27 -14.74
N ALA A 107 -17.49 2.26 -15.51
CA ALA A 107 -18.29 1.74 -16.63
C ALA A 107 -19.53 0.93 -16.18
N ARG A 108 -19.59 0.53 -14.91
CA ARG A 108 -20.72 -0.22 -14.32
C ARG A 108 -21.66 0.64 -13.49
N SER A 109 -21.29 1.91 -13.24
CA SER A 109 -22.10 2.92 -12.54
C SER A 109 -22.84 3.76 -13.57
#